data_AF-T0QVC9-F1
#
_entry.id   AF-T0QVC9-F1
#
_cell.length_a   1.000
_cell.length_b   1.000
_cell.length_c   1.000
_cell.angle_alpha   90.00
_cell.angle_beta   90.00
_cell.angle_gamma   90.00
#
_symmetry.space_group_name_H-M   'P 1'
#
loop_
_entity.id
_entity.type
_entity.pdbx_description
1 polymer ?
#
loop_
_entity_poly.entity_id
_entity_poly.type
_entity_poly.pdbx_seq_one_letter_code
_entity_poly.pdbx_strand_id
1 'polypeptide(L)'
;MLQRTKAALALALIWLVLAVYGIGLYLFEDSMYGRLRVLLGTATMGTLLLVVSGLGLLHLLWTRAKPSLALCLMLLVADVVFCSVVLGGALTARGSAMYAIEKAPTLTTYAHRVEAYLATAQGSYAESLSAPGAPPVPAYDEAYPNIAAYYFNTAYCDAEGNAYCRKWPLNQTLVRHGLWANTSGTAAVTKALATLPTTLANVAINATTTIDSFCAAAKTEALDSEMKAICQGCAKLRRSPRERKEEPKLATWVHTTCPMTAPSAAGIFCIYWATSCSSCLSDWRRTTLEPSHDECFGFTLQTTIRQWADAIAITSGLLLLSALWLGVCVWRWRRAAQKSETVDLTPDNWPSTARSRSF
;
A
#
# COMPACT_ATOMS: atom_id res chain seq x y z
N MET A 1 50.17 -7.18 4.04
CA MET A 1 49.33 -7.44 2.85
C MET A 1 48.02 -8.17 3.18
N LEU A 2 48.06 -9.31 3.89
CA LEU A 2 46.90 -10.18 4.14
C LEU A 2 45.69 -9.51 4.83
N GLN A 3 45.90 -8.55 5.74
CA GLN A 3 44.79 -7.83 6.39
C GLN A 3 44.05 -6.88 5.43
N ARG A 4 44.76 -6.27 4.47
CA ARG A 4 44.15 -5.33 3.50
C ARG A 4 43.28 -6.05 2.48
N THR A 5 43.67 -7.25 2.05
CA THR A 5 42.86 -8.07 1.15
C THR A 5 41.59 -8.59 1.82
N LYS A 6 41.67 -9.03 3.08
CA LYS A 6 40.49 -9.41 3.88
C LYS A 6 39.51 -8.24 4.07
N ALA A 7 40.03 -7.05 4.36
CA ALA A 7 39.24 -5.81 4.46
C ALA A 7 38.50 -5.47 3.17
N ALA A 8 39.23 -5.48 2.04
CA ALA A 8 38.65 -5.18 0.73
C ALA A 8 37.58 -6.21 0.34
N LEU A 9 37.78 -7.49 0.66
CA LEU A 9 36.81 -8.54 0.40
C LEU A 9 35.55 -8.37 1.28
N ALA A 10 35.70 -8.05 2.55
CA ALA A 10 34.56 -7.77 3.43
C ALA A 10 33.75 -6.55 2.95
N LEU A 11 34.43 -5.50 2.49
CA LEU A 11 33.80 -4.31 1.89
C LEU A 11 33.07 -4.64 0.58
N ALA A 12 33.69 -5.46 -0.28
CA ALA A 12 33.04 -5.90 -1.51
C ALA A 12 31.78 -6.71 -1.21
N LEU A 13 31.82 -7.62 -0.23
CA LEU A 13 30.67 -8.42 0.16
C LEU A 13 29.53 -7.57 0.71
N ILE A 14 29.81 -6.61 1.61
CA ILE A 14 28.74 -5.78 2.18
C ILE A 14 28.07 -4.92 1.09
N TRP A 15 28.84 -4.30 0.19
CA TRP A 15 28.25 -3.52 -0.90
C TRP A 15 27.50 -4.37 -1.91
N LEU A 16 27.95 -5.59 -2.18
CA LEU A 16 27.19 -6.51 -3.01
C LEU A 16 25.82 -6.84 -2.37
N VAL A 17 25.80 -7.16 -1.08
CA VAL A 17 24.56 -7.47 -0.37
C VAL A 17 23.64 -6.24 -0.30
N LEU A 18 24.18 -5.04 -0.04
CA LEU A 18 23.42 -3.79 -0.03
C LEU A 18 22.86 -3.45 -1.41
N ALA A 19 23.62 -3.68 -2.49
CA ALA A 19 23.13 -3.49 -3.85
C ALA A 19 21.98 -4.45 -4.18
N VAL A 20 22.12 -5.74 -3.85
CA VAL A 20 21.05 -6.73 -4.02
C VAL A 20 19.81 -6.35 -3.21
N TYR A 21 20.01 -5.87 -1.97
CA TYR A 21 18.93 -5.37 -1.15
C TYR A 21 18.23 -4.14 -1.76
N GLY A 22 18.99 -3.20 -2.31
CA GLY A 22 18.47 -2.04 -3.05
C GLY A 22 17.62 -2.44 -4.26
N ILE A 23 18.04 -3.47 -5.01
CA ILE A 23 17.22 -4.06 -6.09
C ILE A 23 15.92 -4.64 -5.51
N GLY A 24 16.01 -5.37 -4.40
CA GLY A 24 14.83 -5.92 -3.72
C GLY A 24 13.81 -4.85 -3.33
N LEU A 25 14.26 -3.73 -2.76
CA LEU A 25 13.41 -2.59 -2.42
C LEU A 25 12.78 -1.93 -3.65
N TYR A 26 13.55 -1.79 -4.74
CA TYR A 26 13.03 -1.27 -6.01
C TYR A 26 11.92 -2.17 -6.59
N LEU A 27 12.14 -3.48 -6.62
CA LEU A 27 11.16 -4.46 -7.09
C LEU A 27 9.94 -4.53 -6.17
N PHE A 28 10.12 -4.33 -4.86
CA PHE A 28 9.03 -4.22 -3.90
C PHE A 28 8.16 -3.00 -4.19
N GLU A 29 8.74 -1.85 -4.54
CA GLU A 29 7.94 -0.68 -4.90
C GLU A 29 7.11 -0.91 -6.18
N ASP A 30 7.68 -1.60 -7.19
CA ASP A 30 6.95 -1.95 -8.41
C ASP A 30 5.85 -3.01 -8.17
N SER A 31 5.90 -3.72 -7.04
CA SER A 31 4.83 -4.64 -6.64
C SER A 31 3.55 -3.89 -6.26
N MET A 32 2.47 -4.62 -5.98
CA MET A 32 1.23 -4.00 -5.48
C MET A 32 1.41 -3.33 -4.10
N TYR A 33 2.41 -3.75 -3.31
CA TYR A 33 2.61 -3.26 -1.95
C TYR A 33 3.28 -1.87 -1.90
N GLY A 34 4.15 -1.54 -2.85
CA GLY A 34 4.73 -0.20 -2.97
C GLY A 34 3.66 0.87 -3.20
N ARG A 35 2.64 0.52 -3.97
CA ARG A 35 1.54 1.42 -4.32
C ARG A 35 0.55 1.68 -3.20
N LEU A 36 0.41 0.74 -2.27
CA LEU A 36 -0.29 0.97 -0.99
C LEU A 36 0.42 2.03 -0.12
N ARG A 37 1.58 2.56 -0.58
CA ARG A 37 2.42 3.58 0.08
C ARG A 37 2.71 3.23 1.54
N VAL A 38 2.78 1.92 1.81
CA VAL A 38 3.16 1.37 3.10
C VAL A 38 4.52 1.94 3.53
N LEU A 39 5.39 2.19 2.54
CA LEU A 39 6.80 2.52 2.71
C LEU A 39 7.17 3.65 1.73
N LEU A 40 6.67 4.87 1.99
CA LEU A 40 6.92 6.03 1.13
C LEU A 40 8.43 6.21 0.85
N GLY A 41 8.79 6.22 -0.44
CA GLY A 41 10.15 6.47 -0.87
C GLY A 41 11.07 5.25 -0.81
N THR A 42 10.57 4.03 -0.66
CA THR A 42 11.46 2.85 -0.73
C THR A 42 12.10 2.65 -2.10
N ALA A 43 11.44 3.02 -3.21
CA ALA A 43 12.12 3.05 -4.51
C ALA A 43 13.26 4.06 -4.58
N THR A 44 13.07 5.27 -4.03
CA THR A 44 14.13 6.28 -4.04
C THR A 44 15.28 5.85 -3.15
N MET A 45 15.00 5.33 -1.96
CA MET A 45 16.03 4.79 -1.06
C MET A 45 16.72 3.56 -1.65
N GLY A 46 15.99 2.65 -2.27
CA GLY A 46 16.55 1.46 -2.94
C GLY A 46 17.45 1.83 -4.11
N THR A 47 17.05 2.83 -4.91
CA THR A 47 17.86 3.36 -6.02
C THR A 47 19.13 4.05 -5.50
N LEU A 48 19.02 4.88 -4.47
CA LEU A 48 20.17 5.55 -3.87
C LEU A 48 21.14 4.53 -3.25
N LEU A 49 20.63 3.51 -2.56
CA LEU A 49 21.43 2.44 -2.00
C LEU A 49 22.16 1.65 -3.09
N LEU A 50 21.47 1.32 -4.18
CA LEU A 50 22.06 0.67 -5.36
C LEU A 50 23.21 1.51 -5.94
N VAL A 51 22.99 2.81 -6.12
CA VAL A 51 24.00 3.73 -6.68
C VAL A 51 25.21 3.83 -5.75
N VAL A 52 25.01 4.06 -4.46
CA VAL A 52 26.12 4.19 -3.49
C VAL A 52 26.90 2.89 -3.35
N SER A 53 26.22 1.76 -3.24
CA SER A 53 26.86 0.45 -3.20
C SER A 53 27.61 0.11 -4.48
N GLY A 54 27.05 0.47 -5.64
CA GLY A 54 27.69 0.34 -6.95
C GLY A 54 28.96 1.18 -7.07
N LEU A 55 28.94 2.42 -6.57
CA LEU A 55 30.12 3.29 -6.50
C LEU A 55 31.20 2.71 -5.57
N GLY A 56 30.80 2.11 -4.44
CA GLY A 56 31.70 1.42 -3.52
C GLY A 56 32.42 0.25 -4.20
N LEU A 57 31.67 -0.62 -4.89
CA LEU A 57 32.22 -1.73 -5.66
C LEU A 57 33.15 -1.26 -6.78
N LEU A 58 32.71 -0.26 -7.56
CA LEU A 58 33.51 0.30 -8.65
C LEU A 58 34.83 0.89 -8.13
N HIS A 59 34.80 1.58 -6.98
CA HIS A 59 36.00 2.12 -6.34
C HIS A 59 36.99 1.02 -5.93
N LEU A 60 36.53 -0.11 -5.38
CA LEU A 60 37.40 -1.24 -5.05
C LEU A 60 38.06 -1.84 -6.30
N LEU A 61 37.30 -1.99 -7.38
CA LEU A 61 37.77 -2.54 -8.65
C LEU A 61 38.78 -1.60 -9.32
N TRP A 62 38.44 -0.31 -9.42
CA TRP A 62 39.27 0.70 -10.06
C TRP A 62 40.62 0.87 -9.37
N THR A 63 40.62 0.88 -8.04
CA THR A 63 41.84 1.05 -7.24
C THR A 63 42.70 -0.21 -7.11
N ARG A 64 42.36 -1.29 -7.84
CA ARG A 64 43.06 -2.59 -7.80
C ARG A 64 43.29 -3.07 -6.36
N ALA A 65 42.26 -3.00 -5.54
CA ALA A 65 42.29 -3.36 -4.12
C ALA A 65 43.23 -2.51 -3.22
N LYS A 66 43.56 -1.28 -3.63
CA LYS A 66 44.16 -0.24 -2.79
C LYS A 66 43.20 0.95 -2.59
N PRO A 67 42.01 0.74 -2.02
CA PRO A 67 41.00 1.78 -1.97
C PRO A 67 41.35 2.90 -0.99
N SER A 68 40.89 4.11 -1.31
CA SER A 68 40.84 5.20 -0.34
C SER A 68 39.90 4.84 0.80
N LEU A 69 40.45 4.62 2.00
CA LEU A 69 39.68 4.27 3.20
C LEU A 69 38.72 5.40 3.61
N ALA A 70 39.07 6.66 3.34
CA ALA A 70 38.20 7.79 3.61
C ALA A 70 36.93 7.76 2.75
N LEU A 71 37.07 7.49 1.45
CA LEU A 71 35.92 7.35 0.55
C LEU A 71 35.07 6.14 0.91
N CYS A 72 35.69 4.99 1.24
CA CYS A 72 34.96 3.80 1.68
C CYS A 72 34.12 4.07 2.93
N LEU A 73 34.67 4.80 3.91
CA LEU A 73 33.94 5.21 5.11
C LEU A 73 32.77 6.13 4.78
N MET A 74 32.95 7.12 3.88
CA MET A 74 31.85 8.00 3.49
C MET A 74 30.71 7.25 2.81
N LEU A 75 31.03 6.32 1.90
CA LEU A 75 30.02 5.50 1.22
C LEU A 75 29.29 4.57 2.21
N LEU A 76 30.01 3.92 3.14
CA LEU A 76 29.38 3.13 4.20
C LEU A 76 28.45 3.94 5.10
N VAL A 77 28.84 5.17 5.45
CA VAL A 77 27.98 6.06 6.24
C VAL A 77 26.72 6.41 5.46
N ALA A 78 26.82 6.64 4.15
CA ALA A 78 25.64 6.86 3.31
C ALA A 78 24.74 5.60 3.28
N ASP A 79 25.29 4.40 3.10
CA ASP A 79 24.53 3.14 3.15
C ASP A 79 23.81 2.94 4.50
N VAL A 80 24.50 3.26 5.61
CA VAL A 80 23.95 3.24 6.98
C VAL A 80 22.76 4.19 7.10
N VAL A 81 22.86 5.41 6.55
CA VAL A 81 21.75 6.38 6.55
C VAL A 81 20.56 5.83 5.77
N PHE A 82 20.76 5.28 4.57
CA PHE A 82 19.66 4.72 3.78
C PHE A 82 19.00 3.52 4.46
N CYS A 83 19.79 2.59 5.00
CA CYS A 83 19.25 1.45 5.76
C CYS A 83 18.45 1.91 6.99
N SER A 84 18.88 3.00 7.65
CA SER A 84 18.17 3.55 8.81
C SER A 84 16.81 4.15 8.42
N VAL A 85 16.73 4.87 7.30
CA VAL A 85 15.48 5.43 6.78
C VAL A 85 14.50 4.31 6.40
N VAL A 86 14.99 3.29 5.68
CA VAL A 86 14.16 2.13 5.29
C VAL A 86 13.67 1.37 6.52
N LEU A 87 14.53 1.17 7.52
CA LEU A 87 14.14 0.54 8.79
C LEU A 87 13.05 1.34 9.51
N GLY A 88 13.22 2.67 9.62
CA GLY A 88 12.21 3.55 10.22
C GLY A 88 10.85 3.44 9.52
N GLY A 89 10.85 3.52 8.19
CA GLY A 89 9.64 3.33 7.39
C GLY A 89 8.98 1.95 7.61
N ALA A 90 9.78 0.89 7.71
CA ALA A 90 9.28 -0.47 7.92
C ALA A 90 8.63 -0.63 9.31
N LEU A 91 9.18 0.02 10.33
CA LEU A 91 8.58 0.02 11.66
C LEU A 91 7.25 0.80 11.70
N THR A 92 7.17 1.94 11.01
CA THR A 92 5.92 2.70 10.86
C THR A 92 4.86 1.90 10.12
N ALA A 93 5.22 1.28 8.99
CA ALA A 93 4.37 0.38 8.22
C ALA A 93 3.82 -0.78 9.03
N ARG A 94 4.70 -1.41 9.83
CA ARG A 94 4.32 -2.50 10.73
C ARG A 94 3.31 -2.03 11.78
N GLY A 95 3.52 -0.85 12.35
CA GLY A 95 2.61 -0.26 13.35
C GLY A 95 1.21 0.01 12.78
N SER A 96 1.13 0.64 11.61
CA SER A 96 -0.16 0.92 10.96
C SER A 96 -0.89 -0.35 10.51
N ALA A 97 -0.15 -1.35 10.02
CA ALA A 97 -0.72 -2.65 9.66
C ALA A 97 -1.25 -3.39 10.90
N MET A 98 -0.49 -3.44 11.99
CA MET A 98 -0.95 -4.01 13.27
C MET A 98 -2.21 -3.32 13.79
N TYR A 99 -2.24 -1.99 13.72
CA TYR A 99 -3.41 -1.22 14.12
C TYR A 99 -4.64 -1.60 13.28
N ALA A 100 -4.50 -1.66 11.96
CA ALA A 100 -5.60 -2.05 11.07
C ALA A 100 -6.08 -3.49 11.32
N ILE A 101 -5.15 -4.44 11.56
CA ILE A 101 -5.48 -5.83 11.92
C ILE A 101 -6.29 -5.88 13.22
N GLU A 102 -5.89 -5.12 14.23
CA GLU A 102 -6.59 -5.06 15.52
C GLU A 102 -7.98 -4.45 15.37
N LYS A 103 -8.14 -3.42 14.53
CA LYS A 103 -9.43 -2.76 14.29
C LYS A 103 -10.35 -3.51 13.33
N ALA A 104 -9.83 -4.38 12.47
CA ALA A 104 -10.61 -5.06 11.42
C ALA A 104 -11.89 -5.71 11.96
N PRO A 105 -11.87 -6.52 13.05
CA PRO A 105 -13.10 -7.16 13.56
C PRO A 105 -14.14 -6.13 14.04
N THR A 106 -13.69 -5.00 14.58
CA THR A 106 -14.58 -3.92 15.04
C THR A 106 -15.24 -3.23 13.86
N LEU A 107 -14.48 -2.98 12.79
CA LEU A 107 -14.99 -2.37 11.55
C LEU A 107 -15.96 -3.30 10.83
N THR A 108 -15.65 -4.59 10.72
CA THR A 108 -16.56 -5.61 10.17
C THR A 108 -17.84 -5.74 11.02
N THR A 109 -17.71 -5.73 12.35
CA THR A 109 -18.88 -5.77 13.24
C THR A 109 -19.74 -4.51 13.10
N TYR A 110 -19.11 -3.35 13.01
CA TYR A 110 -19.80 -2.09 12.71
C TYR A 110 -20.54 -2.18 11.37
N ALA A 111 -19.92 -2.80 10.36
CA ALA A 111 -20.52 -3.07 9.07
C ALA A 111 -21.85 -3.79 9.18
N HIS A 112 -21.85 -4.95 9.85
CA HIS A 112 -23.06 -5.72 10.05
C HIS A 112 -24.12 -4.99 10.89
N ARG A 113 -23.70 -4.21 11.89
CA ARG A 113 -24.64 -3.41 12.71
C ARG A 113 -25.31 -2.32 11.91
N VAL A 114 -24.57 -1.63 11.05
CA VAL A 114 -25.13 -0.61 10.16
C VAL A 114 -26.11 -1.26 9.20
N GLU A 115 -25.72 -2.35 8.51
CA GLU A 115 -26.63 -3.08 7.62
C GLU A 115 -27.91 -3.53 8.33
N ALA A 116 -27.80 -4.09 9.54
CA ALA A 116 -28.95 -4.53 10.33
C ALA A 116 -29.83 -3.37 10.80
N TYR A 117 -29.24 -2.26 11.24
CA TYR A 117 -29.98 -1.06 11.64
C TYR A 117 -30.79 -0.49 10.47
N LEU A 118 -30.15 -0.37 9.31
CA LEU A 118 -30.77 0.19 8.11
C LEU A 118 -31.89 -0.68 7.55
N ALA A 119 -31.83 -1.99 7.76
CA ALA A 119 -32.93 -2.90 7.44
C ALA A 119 -34.23 -2.56 8.20
N THR A 120 -34.12 -1.85 9.33
CA THR A 120 -35.26 -1.48 10.19
C THR A 120 -35.56 0.01 10.20
N ALA A 121 -34.65 0.85 9.71
CA ALA A 121 -34.77 2.31 9.78
C ALA A 121 -35.85 2.86 8.82
N GLN A 122 -36.52 3.94 9.25
CA GLN A 122 -37.49 4.70 8.46
C GLN A 122 -36.95 6.13 8.25
N GLY A 123 -37.10 6.70 7.04
CA GLY A 123 -36.64 8.07 6.72
C GLY A 123 -35.48 8.13 5.73
N SER A 124 -34.80 9.27 5.56
CA SER A 124 -33.62 9.27 4.69
C SER A 124 -32.45 8.50 5.32
N TYR A 125 -31.52 8.01 4.52
CA TYR A 125 -30.39 7.25 5.04
C TYR A 125 -29.46 8.12 5.91
N ALA A 126 -29.23 9.36 5.49
CA ALA A 126 -28.44 10.33 6.23
C ALA A 126 -29.06 10.66 7.60
N GLU A 127 -30.39 10.85 7.65
CA GLU A 127 -31.12 11.02 8.91
C GLU A 127 -31.05 9.76 9.78
N SER A 128 -31.19 8.57 9.18
CA SER A 128 -31.15 7.30 9.91
C SER A 128 -29.84 7.10 10.67
N LEU A 129 -28.70 7.47 10.09
CA LEU A 129 -27.40 7.33 10.76
C LEU A 129 -27.06 8.47 11.72
N SER A 130 -27.80 9.56 11.68
CA SER A 130 -27.71 10.65 12.67
C SER A 130 -28.78 10.53 13.76
N ALA A 131 -29.70 9.57 13.65
CA ALA A 131 -30.77 9.36 14.58
C ALA A 131 -30.28 8.80 15.93
N PRO A 132 -30.96 9.14 17.04
CA PRO A 132 -30.69 8.50 18.33
C PRO A 132 -30.77 6.97 18.21
N GLY A 133 -29.70 6.28 18.59
CA GLY A 133 -29.60 4.81 18.53
C GLY A 133 -28.92 4.25 17.29
N ALA A 134 -28.51 5.08 16.33
CA ALA A 134 -27.63 4.64 15.24
C ALA A 134 -26.30 4.09 15.78
N PRO A 135 -25.72 3.05 15.15
CA PRO A 135 -24.40 2.57 15.52
C PRO A 135 -23.37 3.71 15.44
N PRO A 136 -22.57 3.96 16.50
CA PRO A 136 -21.59 5.03 16.47
C PRO A 136 -20.53 4.72 15.41
N VAL A 137 -20.25 5.71 14.55
CA VAL A 137 -19.15 5.60 13.56
C VAL A 137 -17.86 5.38 14.34
N PRO A 138 -17.08 4.32 14.04
CA PRO A 138 -15.78 4.13 14.64
C PRO A 138 -14.92 5.36 14.37
N ALA A 139 -14.37 5.96 15.41
CA ALA A 139 -13.38 7.02 15.24
C ALA A 139 -12.12 6.40 14.62
N TYR A 140 -11.78 6.82 13.40
CA TYR A 140 -10.47 6.55 12.83
C TYR A 140 -9.49 7.52 13.46
N ASP A 141 -8.45 7.01 14.12
CA ASP A 141 -7.31 7.83 14.49
C ASP A 141 -6.35 7.96 13.29
N GLU A 142 -5.32 8.78 13.48
CA GLU A 142 -4.26 8.96 12.49
C GLU A 142 -3.44 7.68 12.24
N ALA A 143 -3.57 6.63 13.07
CA ALA A 143 -2.85 5.38 12.93
C ALA A 143 -3.49 4.43 11.90
N TYR A 144 -4.77 4.64 11.54
CA TYR A 144 -5.42 3.87 10.49
C TYR A 144 -4.78 4.18 9.12
N PRO A 145 -4.45 3.16 8.28
CA PRO A 145 -3.72 3.36 7.03
C PRO A 145 -4.62 3.91 5.90
N ASN A 146 -5.09 5.15 6.05
CA ASN A 146 -6.04 5.83 5.16
C ASN A 146 -5.59 5.88 3.69
N ILE A 147 -4.29 6.02 3.44
CA ILE A 147 -3.73 6.02 2.08
C ILE A 147 -3.89 4.63 1.46
N ALA A 148 -3.52 3.57 2.18
CA ALA A 148 -3.68 2.20 1.70
C ALA A 148 -5.16 1.85 1.51
N ALA A 149 -6.04 2.30 2.41
CA ALA A 149 -7.49 2.14 2.30
C ALA A 149 -8.05 2.75 1.02
N TYR A 150 -7.62 3.97 0.66
CA TYR A 150 -8.01 4.62 -0.59
C TYR A 150 -7.62 3.81 -1.84
N TYR A 151 -6.37 3.34 -1.92
CA TYR A 151 -5.91 2.54 -3.06
C TYR A 151 -6.60 1.18 -3.11
N PHE A 152 -6.86 0.57 -1.94
CA PHE A 152 -7.63 -0.66 -1.86
C PHE A 152 -9.06 -0.47 -2.36
N ASN A 153 -9.77 0.57 -1.92
CA ASN A 153 -11.13 0.86 -2.36
C ASN A 153 -11.21 1.05 -3.88
N THR A 154 -10.23 1.75 -4.45
CA THR A 154 -10.10 1.92 -5.90
C THR A 154 -9.94 0.55 -6.57
N ALA A 155 -8.91 -0.21 -6.20
CA ALA A 155 -8.63 -1.52 -6.79
C ALA A 155 -9.78 -2.54 -6.60
N TYR A 156 -10.49 -2.47 -5.49
CA TYR A 156 -11.66 -3.31 -5.22
C TYR A 156 -12.80 -3.00 -6.19
N CYS A 157 -13.09 -1.72 -6.42
CA CYS A 157 -14.11 -1.33 -7.37
C CYS A 157 -13.76 -1.67 -8.81
N ASP A 158 -12.47 -1.67 -9.13
CA ASP A 158 -11.98 -2.02 -10.46
C ASP A 158 -12.10 -3.52 -10.72
N ALA A 159 -11.82 -4.32 -9.69
CA ALA A 159 -11.89 -5.77 -9.71
C ALA A 159 -13.35 -6.28 -9.68
N GLU A 160 -14.14 -5.80 -8.72
CA GLU A 160 -15.42 -6.41 -8.34
C GLU A 160 -16.64 -5.55 -8.70
N GLY A 161 -16.47 -4.24 -8.92
CA GLY A 161 -17.58 -3.33 -9.19
C GLY A 161 -18.38 -3.70 -10.44
N ASN A 162 -17.69 -4.16 -11.50
CA ASN A 162 -18.34 -4.63 -12.72
C ASN A 162 -19.15 -5.93 -12.48
N ALA A 163 -18.64 -6.84 -11.65
CA ALA A 163 -19.35 -8.06 -11.28
C ALA A 163 -20.65 -7.71 -10.53
N TYR A 164 -20.64 -6.68 -9.68
CA TYR A 164 -21.84 -6.23 -9.00
C TYR A 164 -22.98 -5.84 -9.96
N CYS A 165 -22.66 -5.10 -11.03
CA CYS A 165 -23.65 -4.66 -12.03
C CYS A 165 -24.15 -5.78 -12.95
N ARG A 166 -23.32 -6.81 -13.20
CA ARG A 166 -23.55 -7.81 -14.25
C ARG A 166 -23.94 -9.20 -13.80
N LYS A 167 -23.52 -9.59 -12.60
CA LYS A 167 -23.65 -10.97 -12.13
C LYS A 167 -24.91 -11.18 -11.30
N TRP A 168 -25.29 -10.17 -10.52
CA TRP A 168 -26.33 -10.34 -9.51
C TRP A 168 -27.70 -9.88 -10.02
N PRO A 169 -28.77 -10.64 -9.69
CA PRO A 169 -30.14 -10.23 -9.95
C PRO A 169 -30.49 -8.87 -9.35
N LEU A 170 -31.32 -8.13 -10.07
CA LEU A 170 -31.75 -6.77 -9.75
C LEU A 170 -32.56 -6.73 -8.44
N ASN A 171 -33.30 -7.79 -8.12
CA ASN A 171 -33.99 -7.97 -6.84
C ASN A 171 -33.06 -8.28 -5.65
N GLN A 172 -31.75 -8.47 -5.87
CA GLN A 172 -30.76 -8.63 -4.80
C GLN A 172 -29.84 -7.40 -4.68
N THR A 173 -29.71 -6.61 -5.74
CA THR A 173 -28.85 -5.42 -5.77
C THR A 173 -29.63 -4.14 -5.50
N LEU A 174 -30.73 -3.89 -6.23
CA LEU A 174 -31.48 -2.64 -6.10
C LEU A 174 -32.29 -2.52 -4.81
N VAL A 175 -32.56 -3.64 -4.14
CA VAL A 175 -33.32 -3.64 -2.88
C VAL A 175 -32.45 -3.33 -1.65
N ARG A 176 -31.12 -3.20 -1.83
CA ARG A 176 -30.22 -2.98 -0.71
C ARG A 176 -30.31 -1.54 -0.21
N HIS A 177 -30.32 -1.44 1.12
CA HIS A 177 -30.20 -0.17 1.82
C HIS A 177 -28.89 0.51 1.44
N GLY A 178 -28.96 1.83 1.35
CA GLY A 178 -27.86 2.65 0.88
C GLY A 178 -28.18 3.14 -0.51
N LEU A 179 -28.46 2.24 -1.47
CA LEU A 179 -28.54 2.55 -2.92
C LEU A 179 -29.48 3.71 -3.29
N TRP A 180 -30.47 4.00 -2.45
CA TRP A 180 -31.40 5.11 -2.66
C TRP A 180 -31.17 6.15 -1.56
N ALA A 181 -31.16 7.43 -1.88
CA ALA A 181 -30.97 8.48 -0.86
C ALA A 181 -32.11 8.46 0.19
N ASN A 182 -33.29 7.96 -0.20
CA ASN A 182 -34.46 7.84 0.65
C ASN A 182 -34.86 6.36 0.86
N THR A 183 -35.16 5.96 2.10
CA THR A 183 -35.69 4.61 2.39
C THR A 183 -37.04 4.34 1.71
N SER A 184 -37.82 5.38 1.39
CA SER A 184 -39.06 5.23 0.62
C SER A 184 -38.80 4.73 -0.81
N GLY A 185 -37.68 5.14 -1.42
CA GLY A 185 -37.22 4.62 -2.71
C GLY A 185 -36.87 3.14 -2.62
N THR A 186 -36.08 2.76 -1.61
CA THR A 186 -35.78 1.34 -1.32
C THR A 186 -37.06 0.54 -1.11
N ALA A 187 -38.01 1.01 -0.30
CA ALA A 187 -39.26 0.30 -0.03
C ALA A 187 -40.14 0.13 -1.28
N ALA A 188 -40.24 1.17 -2.12
CA ALA A 188 -40.99 1.12 -3.38
C ALA A 188 -40.38 0.11 -4.35
N VAL A 189 -39.05 0.13 -4.52
CA VAL A 189 -38.33 -0.80 -5.39
C VAL A 189 -38.39 -2.22 -4.85
N THR A 190 -38.19 -2.42 -3.54
CA THR A 190 -38.34 -3.73 -2.88
C THR A 190 -39.74 -4.29 -3.09
N LYS A 191 -40.79 -3.49 -2.92
CA LYS A 191 -42.17 -3.93 -3.17
C LYS A 191 -42.39 -4.29 -4.64
N ALA A 192 -41.90 -3.48 -5.57
CA ALA A 192 -42.02 -3.75 -7.00
C ALA A 192 -41.32 -5.05 -7.41
N LEU A 193 -40.16 -5.34 -6.81
CA LEU A 193 -39.32 -6.49 -7.12
C LEU A 193 -39.60 -7.75 -6.28
N ALA A 194 -40.46 -7.66 -5.25
CA ALA A 194 -40.83 -8.79 -4.40
C ALA A 194 -41.63 -9.87 -5.15
N THR A 195 -42.34 -9.46 -6.20
CA THR A 195 -43.13 -10.35 -7.06
C THR A 195 -42.55 -10.34 -8.46
N LEU A 196 -41.76 -11.35 -8.80
CA LEU A 196 -41.20 -11.53 -10.14
C LEU A 196 -41.99 -12.61 -10.90
N PRO A 197 -42.22 -12.44 -12.22
CA PRO A 197 -41.81 -11.31 -13.06
C PRO A 197 -42.63 -10.04 -12.80
N THR A 198 -42.03 -8.88 -13.08
CA THR A 198 -42.67 -7.56 -12.93
C THR A 198 -42.24 -6.60 -14.04
N THR A 199 -42.74 -5.37 -14.02
CA THR A 199 -42.29 -4.29 -14.90
C THR A 199 -41.83 -3.09 -14.08
N LEU A 200 -40.62 -2.60 -14.34
CA LEU A 200 -40.06 -1.39 -13.71
C LEU A 200 -39.59 -0.43 -14.82
N ALA A 201 -40.02 0.83 -14.79
CA ALA A 201 -39.70 1.82 -15.81
C ALA A 201 -39.93 1.33 -17.26
N ASN A 202 -41.05 0.61 -17.48
CA ASN A 202 -41.41 -0.04 -18.76
C ASN A 202 -40.46 -1.15 -19.23
N VAL A 203 -39.60 -1.66 -18.37
CA VAL A 203 -38.72 -2.82 -18.64
C VAL A 203 -39.26 -4.03 -17.89
N ALA A 204 -39.41 -5.16 -18.60
CA ALA A 204 -39.76 -6.43 -17.96
C ALA A 204 -38.58 -6.95 -17.13
N ILE A 205 -38.83 -7.21 -15.84
CA ILE A 205 -37.85 -7.70 -14.88
C ILE A 205 -38.19 -9.15 -14.52
N ASN A 206 -37.20 -10.02 -14.59
CA ASN A 206 -37.27 -11.41 -14.16
C ASN A 206 -36.16 -11.74 -13.15
N ALA A 207 -36.11 -12.98 -12.67
CA ALA A 207 -35.15 -13.42 -11.66
C ALA A 207 -33.66 -13.36 -12.10
N THR A 208 -33.40 -13.17 -13.39
CA THR A 208 -32.06 -13.09 -13.97
C THR A 208 -31.71 -11.70 -14.50
N THR A 209 -32.65 -10.76 -14.49
CA THR A 209 -32.38 -9.38 -14.90
C THR A 209 -31.35 -8.78 -13.95
N THR A 210 -30.27 -8.25 -14.50
CA THR A 210 -29.19 -7.55 -13.78
C THR A 210 -29.25 -6.05 -14.04
N ILE A 211 -28.51 -5.24 -13.26
CA ILE A 211 -28.47 -3.78 -13.46
C ILE A 211 -28.04 -3.45 -14.88
N ASP A 212 -27.01 -4.11 -15.40
CA ASP A 212 -26.52 -3.89 -16.77
C ASP A 212 -27.61 -4.17 -17.82
N SER A 213 -28.32 -5.30 -17.70
CA SER A 213 -29.38 -5.66 -18.64
C SER A 213 -30.58 -4.71 -18.56
N PHE A 214 -30.91 -4.24 -17.36
CA PHE A 214 -31.97 -3.26 -17.14
C PHE A 214 -31.61 -1.90 -17.74
N CYS A 215 -30.41 -1.38 -17.44
CA CYS A 215 -29.95 -0.09 -17.94
C CYS A 215 -29.78 -0.07 -19.46
N ALA A 216 -29.52 -1.23 -20.09
CA ALA A 216 -29.49 -1.35 -21.54
C ALA A 216 -30.90 -1.31 -22.18
N ALA A 217 -31.93 -1.80 -21.48
CA ALA A 217 -33.30 -1.84 -21.97
C ALA A 217 -34.12 -0.58 -21.60
N ALA A 218 -33.77 0.09 -20.51
CA ALA A 218 -34.48 1.25 -20.00
C ALA A 218 -34.27 2.49 -20.87
N LYS A 219 -35.35 3.21 -21.18
CA LYS A 219 -35.27 4.54 -21.78
C LYS A 219 -34.85 5.55 -20.73
N THR A 220 -33.79 6.32 -21.00
CA THR A 220 -33.23 7.31 -20.05
C THR A 220 -34.26 8.32 -19.55
N GLU A 221 -35.24 8.69 -20.36
CA GLU A 221 -36.31 9.63 -19.97
C GLU A 221 -37.27 9.06 -18.90
N ALA A 222 -37.43 7.74 -18.85
CA ALA A 222 -38.30 7.05 -17.89
C ALA A 222 -37.61 6.79 -16.54
N LEU A 223 -36.31 7.08 -16.43
CA LEU A 223 -35.52 6.89 -15.22
C LEU A 223 -35.45 8.18 -14.40
N ASP A 224 -35.65 8.05 -13.09
CA ASP A 224 -35.33 9.10 -12.14
C ASP A 224 -33.81 9.38 -12.08
N SER A 225 -33.41 10.42 -11.35
CA SER A 225 -32.00 10.83 -11.25
C SER A 225 -31.11 9.78 -10.57
N GLU A 226 -31.63 9.01 -9.61
CA GLU A 226 -30.86 8.02 -8.87
C GLU A 226 -30.59 6.79 -9.74
N MET A 227 -31.62 6.30 -10.42
CA MET A 227 -31.50 5.21 -11.39
C MET A 227 -30.58 5.58 -12.56
N LYS A 228 -30.63 6.84 -13.02
CA LYS A 228 -29.65 7.37 -13.99
C LYS A 228 -28.23 7.29 -13.45
N ALA A 229 -28.00 7.71 -12.21
CA ALA A 229 -26.69 7.66 -11.59
C ALA A 229 -26.17 6.22 -11.45
N ILE A 230 -27.04 5.27 -11.07
CA ILE A 230 -26.72 3.84 -11.00
C ILE A 230 -26.30 3.31 -12.38
N CYS A 231 -27.10 3.58 -13.42
CA CYS A 231 -26.79 3.15 -14.77
C CYS A 231 -25.49 3.77 -15.30
N GLN A 232 -25.23 5.05 -15.00
CA GLN A 232 -23.98 5.71 -15.37
C GLN A 232 -22.78 5.14 -14.63
N GLY A 233 -22.91 4.84 -13.33
CA GLY A 233 -21.88 4.20 -12.52
C GLY A 233 -21.51 2.83 -13.07
N CYS A 234 -22.50 1.97 -13.33
CA CYS A 234 -22.28 0.67 -13.95
C CYS A 234 -21.68 0.78 -15.36
N ALA A 235 -22.12 1.73 -16.18
CA ALA A 235 -21.53 1.97 -17.49
C ALA A 235 -20.04 2.38 -17.42
N LYS A 236 -19.62 3.10 -16.37
CA LYS A 236 -18.21 3.43 -16.12
C LYS A 236 -17.42 2.25 -15.56
N LEU A 237 -18.00 1.47 -14.64
CA LEU A 237 -17.41 0.23 -14.13
C LEU A 237 -17.22 -0.85 -15.21
N ARG A 238 -18.03 -0.78 -16.28
CA ARG A 238 -17.90 -1.64 -17.44
C ARG A 238 -16.68 -1.36 -18.32
N ARG A 239 -16.13 -0.14 -18.27
CA ARG A 239 -14.94 0.23 -19.07
C ARG A 239 -13.75 -0.64 -18.70
N SER A 240 -12.81 -0.83 -19.62
CA SER A 240 -11.65 -1.67 -19.32
C SER A 240 -10.79 -1.03 -18.21
N PRO A 241 -10.17 -1.80 -17.30
CA PRO A 241 -9.23 -1.26 -16.32
C PRO A 241 -8.09 -0.44 -16.96
N ARG A 242 -7.73 -0.78 -18.21
CA ARG A 242 -6.76 -0.02 -19.03
C ARG A 242 -7.23 1.40 -19.34
N GLU A 243 -8.51 1.60 -19.64
CA GLU A 243 -9.08 2.92 -19.90
C GLU A 243 -9.14 3.78 -18.63
N ARG A 244 -9.25 3.15 -17.46
CA ARG A 244 -9.35 3.87 -16.19
C ARG A 244 -8.00 4.20 -15.57
N LYS A 245 -6.88 3.81 -16.19
CA LYS A 245 -5.50 3.96 -15.67
C LYS A 245 -5.33 3.38 -14.26
N GLU A 246 -6.10 2.34 -13.97
CA GLU A 246 -6.22 1.76 -12.64
C GLU A 246 -5.21 0.63 -12.41
N GLU A 247 -5.04 0.22 -11.16
CA GLU A 247 -3.92 -0.59 -10.70
C GLU A 247 -4.11 -2.09 -10.96
N PRO A 248 -3.52 -2.68 -12.03
CA PRO A 248 -3.87 -4.04 -12.43
C PRO A 248 -3.42 -5.10 -11.43
N LYS A 249 -2.27 -4.90 -10.74
CA LYS A 249 -1.71 -5.89 -9.81
C LYS A 249 -2.56 -6.01 -8.54
N LEU A 250 -2.93 -4.88 -7.92
CA LEU A 250 -3.75 -4.89 -6.71
C LEU A 250 -5.19 -5.34 -7.02
N ALA A 251 -5.78 -4.88 -8.12
CA ALA A 251 -7.11 -5.34 -8.55
C ALA A 251 -7.15 -6.85 -8.82
N THR A 252 -6.11 -7.40 -9.47
CA THR A 252 -5.99 -8.86 -9.67
C THR A 252 -5.88 -9.61 -8.34
N TRP A 253 -5.12 -9.08 -7.38
CA TRP A 253 -5.02 -9.67 -6.05
C TRP A 253 -6.36 -9.64 -5.31
N VAL A 254 -7.10 -8.52 -5.38
CA VAL A 254 -8.44 -8.42 -4.80
C VAL A 254 -9.37 -9.46 -5.43
N HIS A 255 -9.40 -9.54 -6.75
CA HIS A 255 -10.25 -10.50 -7.46
C HIS A 255 -9.97 -11.95 -7.07
N THR A 256 -8.70 -12.28 -6.85
CA THR A 256 -8.29 -13.66 -6.53
C THR A 256 -8.42 -14.00 -5.05
N THR A 257 -8.21 -13.03 -4.15
CA THR A 257 -8.16 -13.26 -2.71
C THR A 257 -9.47 -12.93 -2.01
N CYS A 258 -10.17 -11.92 -2.50
CA CYS A 258 -11.39 -11.38 -1.91
C CYS A 258 -12.47 -11.11 -2.97
N PRO A 259 -12.86 -12.11 -3.77
CA PRO A 259 -13.92 -11.93 -4.75
C PRO A 259 -15.24 -11.61 -4.07
N MET A 260 -16.07 -10.80 -4.72
CA MET A 260 -17.43 -10.56 -4.27
C MET A 260 -18.29 -11.80 -4.51
N THR A 261 -18.60 -12.52 -3.44
CA THR A 261 -19.38 -13.78 -3.48
C THR A 261 -20.88 -13.58 -3.37
N ALA A 262 -21.32 -12.40 -2.94
CA ALA A 262 -22.71 -11.99 -2.85
C ALA A 262 -22.82 -10.47 -3.06
N PRO A 263 -23.97 -9.94 -3.50
CA PRO A 263 -24.16 -8.50 -3.58
C PRO A 263 -24.04 -7.90 -2.18
N SER A 264 -23.18 -6.89 -2.02
CA SER A 264 -22.85 -6.24 -0.74
C SER A 264 -22.88 -4.72 -0.85
N ALA A 265 -22.81 -4.02 0.30
CA ALA A 265 -22.69 -2.55 0.33
C ALA A 265 -21.43 -2.03 -0.40
N ALA A 266 -20.36 -2.83 -0.45
CA ALA A 266 -19.14 -2.50 -1.19
C ALA A 266 -19.42 -2.32 -2.70
N GLY A 267 -20.30 -3.12 -3.29
CA GLY A 267 -20.68 -2.95 -4.70
C GLY A 267 -21.45 -1.66 -4.96
N ILE A 268 -22.29 -1.25 -4.01
CA ILE A 268 -22.99 0.03 -4.05
C ILE A 268 -21.98 1.18 -4.01
N PHE A 269 -21.04 1.13 -3.05
CA PHE A 269 -19.95 2.09 -2.96
C PHE A 269 -19.22 2.23 -4.31
N CYS A 270 -18.93 1.12 -5.00
CA CYS A 270 -18.25 1.14 -6.28
C CYS A 270 -19.03 1.81 -7.42
N ILE A 271 -20.35 1.67 -7.46
CA ILE A 271 -21.20 2.39 -8.42
C ILE A 271 -21.01 3.90 -8.23
N TYR A 272 -21.13 4.39 -6.99
CA TYR A 272 -21.00 5.81 -6.70
C TYR A 272 -19.58 6.33 -6.88
N TRP A 273 -18.58 5.55 -6.47
CA TRP A 273 -17.17 5.84 -6.71
C TRP A 273 -16.90 6.13 -8.19
N ALA A 274 -17.40 5.26 -9.07
CA ALA A 274 -17.24 5.41 -10.51
C ALA A 274 -17.94 6.68 -11.05
N THR A 275 -19.08 7.09 -10.49
CA THR A 275 -19.76 8.32 -10.95
C THR A 275 -18.95 9.60 -10.72
N SER A 276 -17.95 9.59 -9.82
CA SER A 276 -17.17 10.77 -9.41
C SER A 276 -18.00 11.89 -8.79
N CYS A 277 -19.21 11.57 -8.32
CA CYS A 277 -20.08 12.52 -7.63
C CYS A 277 -19.52 12.78 -6.23
N SER A 278 -18.83 13.91 -6.04
CA SER A 278 -18.18 14.26 -4.76
C SER A 278 -19.19 14.55 -3.64
N SER A 279 -20.33 15.19 -3.95
CA SER A 279 -21.42 15.42 -3.00
C SER A 279 -22.14 14.12 -2.61
N CYS A 280 -22.30 13.20 -3.56
CA CYS A 280 -22.78 11.86 -3.26
C CYS A 280 -21.77 11.18 -2.34
N LEU A 281 -20.49 11.13 -2.72
CA LEU A 281 -19.45 10.46 -1.93
C LEU A 281 -19.28 11.04 -0.52
N SER A 282 -19.49 12.33 -0.26
CA SER A 282 -19.36 12.90 1.10
C SER A 282 -20.48 12.46 2.04
N ASP A 283 -21.72 12.39 1.55
CA ASP A 283 -22.84 11.85 2.32
C ASP A 283 -22.74 10.32 2.40
N TRP A 284 -22.25 9.70 1.33
CA TRP A 284 -22.02 8.26 1.23
C TRP A 284 -20.89 7.75 2.12
N ARG A 285 -19.82 8.52 2.32
CA ARG A 285 -18.68 8.14 3.20
C ARG A 285 -19.08 8.04 4.66
N ARG A 286 -20.07 8.82 5.07
CA ARG A 286 -20.64 8.76 6.42
C ARG A 286 -21.60 7.59 6.58
N THR A 287 -22.02 6.99 5.47
CA THR A 287 -23.21 6.16 5.41
C THR A 287 -22.97 4.74 4.89
N THR A 288 -21.93 4.52 4.08
CA THR A 288 -21.58 3.20 3.57
C THR A 288 -20.28 2.65 4.13
N LEU A 289 -20.26 1.33 4.12
CA LEU A 289 -19.10 0.52 4.48
C LEU A 289 -18.19 0.48 3.27
N GLU A 290 -17.17 1.35 3.32
CA GLU A 290 -16.06 1.29 2.38
C GLU A 290 -15.49 -0.14 2.36
N PRO A 291 -15.07 -0.67 1.19
CA PRO A 291 -14.42 -1.98 1.11
C PRO A 291 -13.25 -2.14 2.09
N SER A 292 -12.55 -1.05 2.40
CA SER A 292 -11.47 -1.00 3.39
C SER A 292 -11.90 -1.30 4.83
N HIS A 293 -13.19 -1.26 5.16
CA HIS A 293 -13.68 -1.64 6.49
C HIS A 293 -13.92 -3.15 6.63
N ASP A 294 -13.77 -3.89 5.54
CA ASP A 294 -13.97 -5.34 5.54
C ASP A 294 -12.70 -6.09 5.99
N GLU A 295 -12.89 -7.34 6.41
CA GLU A 295 -11.84 -8.23 6.89
C GLU A 295 -10.78 -8.50 5.81
N CYS A 296 -11.17 -8.47 4.53
CA CYS A 296 -10.23 -8.57 3.42
C CYS A 296 -9.13 -7.49 3.49
N PHE A 297 -9.50 -6.22 3.66
CA PHE A 297 -8.50 -5.17 3.83
C PHE A 297 -7.84 -5.29 5.19
N GLY A 298 -8.63 -5.16 6.25
CA GLY A 298 -8.13 -4.93 7.60
C GLY A 298 -7.30 -6.10 8.14
N PHE A 299 -7.66 -7.34 7.80
CA PHE A 299 -6.95 -8.52 8.27
C PHE A 299 -6.08 -9.13 7.17
N THR A 300 -6.65 -9.51 6.03
CA THR A 300 -5.93 -10.31 5.02
C THR A 300 -4.80 -9.51 4.37
N LEU A 301 -5.10 -8.35 3.78
CA LEU A 301 -4.09 -7.51 3.14
C LEU A 301 -3.07 -6.98 4.15
N GLN A 302 -3.52 -6.48 5.30
CA GLN A 302 -2.63 -5.89 6.30
C GLN A 302 -1.74 -6.93 6.98
N THR A 303 -2.18 -8.19 7.10
CA THR A 303 -1.31 -9.28 7.57
C THR A 303 -0.14 -9.50 6.62
N THR A 304 -0.39 -9.49 5.31
CA THR A 304 0.67 -9.62 4.32
C THR A 304 1.60 -8.40 4.33
N ILE A 305 1.05 -7.19 4.43
CA ILE A 305 1.84 -5.95 4.58
C ILE A 305 2.74 -6.03 5.81
N ARG A 306 2.22 -6.48 6.95
CA ARG A 306 2.99 -6.65 8.18
C ARG A 306 4.15 -7.63 7.98
N GLN A 307 3.93 -8.76 7.31
CA GLN A 307 4.98 -9.74 7.04
C GLN A 307 6.12 -9.14 6.20
N TRP A 308 5.78 -8.35 5.17
CA TRP A 308 6.79 -7.63 4.38
C TRP A 308 7.51 -6.57 5.19
N ALA A 309 6.79 -5.80 6.00
CA ALA A 309 7.38 -4.81 6.89
C ALA A 309 8.34 -5.44 7.90
N ASP A 310 7.98 -6.59 8.49
CA ASP A 310 8.85 -7.35 9.39
C ASP A 310 10.10 -7.85 8.66
N ALA A 311 9.96 -8.41 7.45
CA ALA A 311 11.09 -8.86 6.65
C ALA A 311 12.06 -7.70 6.33
N ILE A 312 11.54 -6.57 5.86
CA ILE A 312 12.32 -5.36 5.55
C ILE A 312 13.00 -4.80 6.81
N ALA A 313 12.31 -4.80 7.95
CA ALA A 313 12.87 -4.33 9.21
C ALA A 313 14.04 -5.22 9.67
N ILE A 314 13.87 -6.55 9.61
CA ILE A 314 14.91 -7.51 9.97
C ILE A 314 16.12 -7.38 9.04
N THR A 315 15.91 -7.35 7.72
CA THR A 315 17.01 -7.22 6.76
C THR A 315 17.73 -5.88 6.90
N SER A 316 16.99 -4.77 7.02
CA SER A 316 17.59 -3.45 7.23
C SER A 316 18.39 -3.40 8.53
N GLY A 317 17.88 -3.97 9.62
CA GLY A 317 18.56 -4.01 10.91
C GLY A 317 19.87 -4.80 10.85
N LEU A 318 19.86 -5.98 10.22
CA LEU A 318 21.08 -6.79 10.04
C LEU A 318 22.12 -6.09 9.16
N LEU A 319 21.69 -5.45 8.08
CA LEU A 319 22.58 -4.70 7.19
C LEU A 319 23.17 -3.48 7.88
N LEU A 320 22.36 -2.75 8.65
CA LEU A 320 22.79 -1.61 9.45
C LEU A 320 23.87 -2.01 10.45
N LEU A 321 23.64 -3.07 11.23
CA LEU A 321 24.61 -3.57 12.21
C LEU A 321 25.91 -4.01 11.54
N SER A 322 25.81 -4.71 10.41
CA SER A 322 26.96 -5.18 9.64
C SER A 322 27.78 -4.01 9.07
N ALA A 323 27.11 -3.00 8.50
CA ALA A 323 27.76 -1.82 7.95
C ALA A 323 28.42 -0.95 9.04
N LEU A 324 27.76 -0.78 10.19
CA LEU A 324 28.34 -0.08 11.34
C LEU A 324 29.58 -0.80 11.88
N TRP A 325 29.51 -2.13 12.04
CA TRP A 325 30.63 -2.93 12.48
C TRP A 325 31.83 -2.81 11.52
N LEU A 326 31.58 -2.94 10.21
CA LEU A 326 32.62 -2.75 9.20
C LEU A 326 33.16 -1.31 9.20
N GLY A 327 32.32 -0.31 9.38
CA GLY A 327 32.73 1.10 9.53
C GLY A 327 33.73 1.29 10.67
N VAL A 328 33.47 0.68 11.84
CA VAL A 328 34.39 0.70 12.98
C VAL A 328 35.72 0.02 12.64
N CYS A 329 35.68 -1.14 11.99
CA CYS A 329 36.88 -1.86 11.56
C CYS A 329 37.73 -1.03 10.59
N VAL A 330 37.11 -0.45 9.56
CA VAL A 330 37.78 0.38 8.55
C VAL A 330 38.36 1.65 9.17
N TRP A 331 37.63 2.27 10.09
CA TRP A 331 38.10 3.45 10.80
C TRP A 331 39.33 3.15 11.67
N ARG A 332 39.32 2.03 12.40
CA ARG A 332 40.47 1.57 13.19
C ARG A 332 41.69 1.33 12.29
N TRP A 333 41.51 0.70 11.14
CA TRP A 333 42.59 0.49 10.17
C TRP A 333 43.13 1.79 9.59
N ARG A 334 42.25 2.75 9.27
CA ARG A 334 42.66 4.08 8.80
C ARG A 334 43.55 4.77 9.83
N ARG A 335 43.14 4.77 11.11
CA ARG A 335 43.96 5.35 12.20
C ARG A 335 45.30 4.66 12.36
N ALA A 336 45.35 3.33 12.26
CA ALA A 336 46.60 2.59 12.36
C ALA A 336 47.57 2.94 11.21
N ALA A 337 47.05 3.07 9.98
CA ALA A 337 47.85 3.46 8.82
C ALA A 337 48.39 4.90 8.92
N GLN A 338 47.60 5.84 9.43
CA GLN A 338 48.06 7.21 9.66
C GLN A 338 49.19 7.28 10.69
N LYS A 339 49.11 6.47 11.77
CA LYS A 339 50.18 6.41 12.78
C LYS A 339 51.50 5.88 12.23
N SER A 340 51.48 4.85 11.37
CA SER A 340 52.71 4.34 10.75
C SER A 340 53.38 5.39 9.85
N GLU A 341 52.60 6.15 9.09
CA GLU A 341 53.11 7.16 8.17
C GLU A 341 53.73 8.36 8.91
N THR A 342 53.16 8.75 10.06
CA THR A 342 53.74 9.82 10.89
C THR A 342 55.06 9.44 11.57
N VAL A 343 55.28 8.16 11.89
CA VAL A 343 56.51 7.69 12.55
C VAL A 343 57.68 7.64 11.57
N ASP A 344 57.43 7.35 10.29
CA ASP A 344 58.46 7.33 9.25
C ASP A 344 58.93 8.75 8.84
N LEU A 345 58.14 9.79 9.14
CA LEU A 345 58.44 11.18 8.78
C LEU A 345 59.09 12.01 9.90
N THR A 346 59.23 11.46 11.12
CA THR A 346 59.96 12.13 12.21
C THR A 346 61.48 12.13 11.95
N PRO A 347 62.15 13.29 11.80
CA PRO A 347 63.56 13.39 11.37
C PRO A 347 64.62 12.80 12.31
N ASP A 348 64.26 12.45 13.55
CA ASP A 348 65.23 12.12 14.61
C ASP A 348 65.84 10.71 14.50
N ASN A 349 65.46 9.92 13.50
CA ASN A 349 66.06 8.62 13.16
C ASN A 349 67.02 8.68 11.95
N TRP A 350 67.61 9.85 11.65
CA TRP A 350 68.82 9.86 10.82
C TRP A 350 69.96 9.22 11.61
N PRO A 351 70.59 8.13 11.13
CA PRO A 351 71.72 7.54 11.81
C PRO A 351 72.86 8.55 11.83
N SER A 352 73.17 9.05 13.03
CA SER A 352 74.30 9.92 13.36
C SER A 352 75.65 9.17 13.29
N THR A 353 75.84 8.36 12.26
CA THR A 353 77.11 7.70 11.93
C THR A 353 77.81 8.42 10.78
N ALA A 354 78.14 9.69 10.98
CA ALA A 354 79.20 10.37 10.25
C ALA A 354 80.22 10.87 11.28
N ARG A 355 80.80 9.92 12.02
CA ARG A 355 81.92 10.17 12.92
C ARG A 355 83.19 10.29 12.07
N SER A 356 83.67 11.51 11.94
CA SER A 356 85.03 11.96 11.62
C SER A 356 86.09 10.87 11.40
N ARG A 357 86.66 10.81 10.19
CA ARG A 357 88.08 10.45 10.02
C ARG A 357 88.83 11.69 9.56
N SER A 358 89.54 12.27 10.52
CA SER A 358 90.63 13.21 10.31
C SER A 358 91.77 12.54 9.54
N PHE A 359 92.30 13.22 8.53
CA PHE A 359 93.69 13.18 8.14
C PHE A 359 94.18 14.63 8.03
#